data_AF-A0A919U7G6-F1
#
_entry.id   AF-A0A919U7G6-F1
#
_cell.length_a   1.000
_cell.length_b   1.000
_cell.length_c   1.000
_cell.angle_alpha   90.00
_cell.angle_beta   90.00
_cell.angle_gamma   90.00
#
_symmetry.space_group_name_H-M   'P 1'
#
loop_
_entity.id
_entity.type
_entity.pdbx_description
1 polymer ?
#
loop_
_entity_poly.entity_id
_entity_poly.type
_entity_poly.pdbx_seq_one_letter_code
_entity_poly.pdbx_strand_id
1 'polypeptide(L)' 'MSDSETGGVTGTPDKDYNLIWFAEACLSNVLRLEQYARDADRAGDGELADFFRRAQHESQKGAEQSKAMLASRLGG' A
#
# COMPACT_ATOMS: atom_id res chain seq x y z
N MET A 1 -0.06 -14.32 27.84
CA MET A 1 -0.67 -14.51 26.51
C MET A 1 0.45 -14.28 25.51
N SER A 2 0.69 -15.24 24.62
CA SER A 2 1.87 -15.22 23.74
C SER A 2 1.67 -14.25 22.59
N ASP A 3 2.47 -13.19 22.55
CA ASP A 3 2.70 -12.40 21.35
C ASP A 3 3.54 -13.26 20.40
N SER A 4 2.86 -13.99 19.52
CA SER A 4 3.51 -14.63 18.37
C SER A 4 3.77 -13.57 17.31
N GLU A 5 4.76 -12.71 17.59
CA GLU A 5 5.29 -11.77 16.61
C GLU A 5 6.07 -12.55 15.54
N THR A 6 5.87 -12.21 14.27
CA THR A 6 6.49 -12.82 13.09
C THR A 6 8.00 -12.51 12.95
N GLY A 7 8.71 -12.32 14.07
CA GLY A 7 10.15 -12.10 14.16
C GLY A 7 10.94 -13.39 13.86
N GLY A 8 10.85 -13.86 12.63
CA GLY A 8 11.41 -15.14 12.21
C GLY A 8 12.38 -15.08 11.04
N VAL A 9 12.88 -13.92 10.61
CA VAL A 9 14.02 -13.83 9.66
C VAL A 9 14.76 -12.49 9.90
N THR A 10 15.89 -12.56 10.62
CA THR A 10 16.95 -11.54 10.74
C THR A 10 16.51 -10.06 10.76
N GLY A 11 16.20 -9.52 11.93
CA GLY A 11 16.05 -8.08 12.12
C GLY A 11 15.78 -7.71 13.57
N THR A 12 16.32 -6.57 14.02
CA THR A 12 15.85 -5.90 15.25
C THR A 12 14.34 -5.69 15.12
N PRO A 13 13.52 -6.07 16.12
CA PRO A 13 12.09 -5.83 16.08
C PRO A 13 11.82 -4.33 15.92
N ASP A 14 11.17 -3.95 14.82
CA ASP A 14 10.76 -2.57 14.54
C ASP A 14 9.24 -2.54 14.39
N LYS A 15 8.58 -1.91 15.36
CA LYS A 15 7.12 -1.77 15.44
C LYS A 15 6.53 -0.92 14.32
N ASP A 16 7.34 -0.11 13.65
CA ASP A 16 6.95 0.84 12.61
C ASP A 16 7.30 0.32 11.21
N TYR A 17 8.24 -0.64 11.10
CA TYR A 17 8.65 -1.27 9.86
C TYR A 17 7.47 -1.74 8.99
N ASN A 18 6.50 -2.44 9.59
CA ASN A 18 5.34 -2.94 8.84
C ASN A 18 4.50 -1.82 8.23
N LEU A 19 4.41 -0.66 8.90
CA LEU A 19 3.69 0.50 8.38
C LEU A 19 4.50 1.20 7.28
N ILE A 20 5.82 1.27 7.40
CA ILE A 20 6.71 1.81 6.37
C ILE A 20 6.60 0.96 5.10
N TRP A 21 6.77 -0.34 5.25
CA TRP A 21 6.63 -1.30 4.16
C TRP A 21 5.24 -1.22 3.51
N PHE A 22 4.18 -1.17 4.31
CA PHE A 22 2.82 -1.11 3.78
C PHE A 22 2.57 0.20 3.02
N ALA A 23 3.03 1.35 3.53
CA ALA A 23 2.91 2.62 2.84
C ALA A 23 3.66 2.61 1.49
N GLU A 24 4.88 2.06 1.47
CA GLU A 24 5.66 1.86 0.24
C GLU A 24 4.90 0.96 -0.76
N ALA A 25 4.41 -0.19 -0.30
CA ALA A 25 3.69 -1.14 -1.13
C ALA A 25 2.43 -0.51 -1.76
N CYS A 26 1.66 0.25 -0.98
CA CYS A 26 0.51 1.00 -1.46
C CYS A 26 0.89 2.02 -2.54
N LEU A 27 1.92 2.84 -2.29
CA LEU A 27 2.37 3.88 -3.25
C LEU A 27 2.92 3.27 -4.54
N SER A 28 3.69 2.18 -4.45
CA SER A 28 4.17 1.41 -5.61
C SER A 28 3.00 0.86 -6.43
N ASN A 29 1.98 0.33 -5.74
CA ASN A 29 0.80 -0.22 -6.39
C ASN A 29 -0.04 0.86 -7.09
N VAL A 30 -0.14 2.08 -6.54
CA VAL A 30 -0.83 3.20 -7.19
C VAL A 30 -0.26 3.49 -8.58
N LEU A 31 1.07 3.55 -8.70
CA LEU A 31 1.74 3.79 -9.98
C LEU A 31 1.54 2.62 -10.95
N ARG A 32 1.60 1.39 -10.45
CA ARG A 32 1.38 0.18 -11.25
C ARG A 32 -0.04 0.12 -11.81
N LEU A 33 -1.04 0.38 -10.97
CA LEU A 33 -2.45 0.37 -11.37
C LEU A 33 -2.78 1.48 -12.37
N GLU A 34 -2.08 2.61 -12.32
CA GLU A 34 -2.21 3.66 -13.34
C GLU A 34 -1.82 3.15 -14.73
N GLN A 35 -0.70 2.44 -14.83
CA GLN A 35 -0.25 1.85 -16.09
C GLN A 35 -1.26 0.81 -16.59
N TYR A 36 -1.77 -0.03 -15.69
CA TYR A 36 -2.77 -1.05 -16.06
C TYR A 36 -4.08 -0.43 -16.54
N ALA A 37 -4.55 0.65 -15.91
CA ALA A 37 -5.74 1.38 -16.36
C ALA A 37 -5.51 1.97 -17.77
N ARG A 38 -4.35 2.57 -18.03
CA ARG A 38 -4.00 3.13 -19.35
C ARG A 38 -3.92 2.06 -20.44
N ASP A 39 -3.39 0.88 -20.12
CA ASP A 39 -3.30 -0.21 -21.07
C ASP A 39 -4.69 -0.81 -21.37
N ALA A 40 -5.57 -0.91 -20.36
CA ALA A 40 -6.96 -1.29 -20.55
C ALA A 40 -7.73 -0.27 -21.42
N ASP A 41 -7.55 1.03 -21.18
CA ASP A 41 -8.12 2.09 -22.02
C ASP A 41 -7.66 1.95 -23.49
N ARG A 42 -6.36 1.70 -23.72
CA ARG A 42 -5.81 1.51 -25.08
C ARG A 42 -6.38 0.27 -25.76
N ALA A 43 -6.69 -0.77 -24.99
CA ALA A 43 -7.33 -1.99 -25.49
C ALA A 43 -8.84 -1.86 -25.71
N GLY A 44 -9.46 -0.74 -25.29
CA GLY A 44 -10.91 -0.52 -25.36
C GLY A 44 -11.70 -1.23 -24.26
N ASP A 45 -11.04 -1.70 -23.20
CA ASP A 45 -11.67 -2.38 -22.07
C ASP A 45 -11.94 -1.39 -20.92
N GLY A 46 -13.07 -0.68 -21.03
CA GLY A 46 -13.46 0.34 -20.06
C GLY A 46 -13.79 -0.21 -18.68
N GLU A 47 -14.38 -1.41 -18.60
CA GLU A 47 -14.72 -2.04 -17.32
C GLU A 47 -13.46 -2.38 -16.52
N LEU A 48 -12.43 -2.91 -17.20
CA LEU A 48 -11.15 -3.22 -16.59
C LEU A 48 -10.39 -1.94 -16.20
N ALA A 49 -10.44 -0.88 -17.02
CA ALA A 49 -9.85 0.40 -16.67
C ALA A 49 -10.47 0.99 -15.38
N ASP A 50 -11.80 0.96 -15.26
CA ASP A 50 -12.50 1.44 -14.07
C ASP A 50 -12.27 0.56 -12.84
N PHE A 51 -12.10 -0.75 -13.03
CA PHE A 51 -11.64 -1.63 -11.97
C PHE A 51 -10.26 -1.19 -11.42
N PHE A 52 -9.28 -0.96 -12.29
CA PHE A 52 -7.95 -0.54 -11.86
C PHE A 52 -7.93 0.84 -11.21
N ARG A 53 -8.72 1.81 -11.71
CA ARG A 53 -8.86 3.13 -11.08
C ARG A 53 -9.44 3.05 -9.67
N ARG A 54 -10.45 2.19 -9.44
CA ARG A 54 -11.00 1.96 -8.08
C ARG A 54 -9.96 1.32 -7.16
N ALA A 55 -9.24 0.31 -7.63
CA ALA A 55 -8.15 -0.31 -6.87
C ALA A 55 -7.01 0.68 -6.56
N GLN A 56 -6.74 1.62 -7.48
CA GLN A 56 -5.76 2.69 -7.29
C GLN A 56 -6.18 3.61 -6.15
N HIS A 57 -7.45 4.03 -6.11
CA HIS A 57 -7.99 4.86 -5.03
C HIS A 57 -7.87 4.19 -3.65
N GLU A 58 -8.17 2.90 -3.55
CA GLU A 58 -8.01 2.18 -2.27
C GLU A 58 -6.54 2.06 -1.86
N SER A 59 -5.62 1.91 -2.82
CA SER A 59 -4.18 1.93 -2.54
C SER A 59 -3.71 3.31 -2.05
N GLN A 60 -4.20 4.40 -2.63
CA GLN A 60 -3.91 5.76 -2.16
C GLN A 60 -4.40 5.95 -0.72
N LYS A 61 -5.63 5.55 -0.43
CA LYS A 61 -6.21 5.63 0.91
C LYS A 61 -5.40 4.84 1.94
N GLY A 62 -4.96 3.62 1.60
CA GLY A 62 -4.10 2.80 2.46
C GLY A 62 -2.76 3.48 2.76
N ALA A 63 -2.13 4.09 1.75
CA ALA A 63 -0.89 4.86 1.93
C ALA A 63 -1.10 6.06 2.87
N GLU A 64 -2.16 6.85 2.68
CA GLU A 64 -2.44 8.01 3.54
C GLU A 64 -2.70 7.61 4.99
N GLN A 65 -3.50 6.55 5.21
CA GLN A 65 -3.76 6.05 6.56
C GLN A 65 -2.49 5.56 7.26
N SER A 66 -1.61 4.88 6.53
CA SER A 66 -0.34 4.38 7.10
C SER A 66 0.64 5.51 7.40
N LYS A 67 0.72 6.53 6.53
CA LYS A 67 1.50 7.75 6.80
C LYS A 67 0.98 8.48 8.03
N ALA A 68 -0.34 8.60 8.21
CA ALA A 68 -0.92 9.23 9.40
C ALA A 68 -0.58 8.44 10.68
N MET A 69 -0.65 7.11 10.65
CA MET A 69 -0.25 6.26 11.77
C MET A 69 1.25 6.39 12.08
N LEU A 70 2.11 6.38 11.06
CA LEU A 70 3.56 6.59 11.22
C LEU A 70 3.86 7.95 11.85
N ALA A 71 3.24 9.03 11.36
CA ALA A 71 3.41 10.36 11.91
C ALA A 71 3.04 10.42 13.41
N SER A 72 1.91 9.80 13.79
CA SER A 72 1.51 9.73 15.20
C SER A 72 2.47 8.93 16.09
N ARG A 73 3.14 7.91 15.53
CA ARG A 73 4.05 7.05 16.29
C ARG A 73 5.46 7.62 16.42
N LEU A 74 5.90 8.40 15.43
CA LEU A 74 7.22 9.01 15.39
C LEU A 74 7.26 10.38 16.08
N GLY A 75 6.15 11.12 16.05
CA GLY A 75 6.03 12.45 16.63
C GLY A 75 5.54 12.49 18.07
N GLY A 76 5.91 11.50 18.89
CA GLY A 76 5.47 11.35 20.29
C GLY A 76 5.40 12.64 21.10
#